data_AF-A0A401UB69-F1
#
_entry.id   AF-A0A401UB69-F1
#
_cell.length_a   1.000
_cell.length_b   1.000
_cell.length_c   1.000
_cell.angle_alpha   90.00
_cell.angle_beta   90.00
_cell.angle_gamma   90.00
#
_symmetry.space_group_name_H-M   'P 1'
#
loop_
_entity.id
_entity.type
_entity.pdbx_description
1 polymer ?
#
loop_
_entity_poly.entity_id
_entity_poly.type
_entity_poly.pdbx_seq_one_letter_code
_entity_poly.pdbx_strand_id
1 'polypeptide(L)'
;MGKYFKVELFNKVFGTLLESPNSYYVAEIKITYLVFDQTLKPMRALILFMLLILGLEAFAQDCTNPIDKSSFQEGFNQVAIQGTNAKKLDVALLFIKDKCLVSAQVKTMAQLFSEDQPRLIFSTTAFKRTSDPANFYEVMDAFTNLSYAFRLYDIIKAPVKKEPAVTVPVNPPLPIEQVLTFPRYNYPSSIRYAGVKGCNGPVANEEIFRRTANNAFYQPTEEAKEVVVVNAVETACFDFAQAMKLISTFRLEETKLKVLIKIFPRVYDQEAYRLGAQLFLDTKLREEWLKYASFYLAPPAPACEESDADFQKVLKKVQDKFFDHERISLIETLAIDHCFKVSQIKKMFTEISQAARKPDLLKKLYDKCPDKKNYYLLVDDLIFQSEKEELKSFIKSKGNN
;
A
#
# COMPACT_ATOMS: atom_id res chain seq x y z
N MET A 1 28.98 60.65 -10.87
CA MET A 1 27.63 61.10 -11.27
C MET A 1 26.96 59.97 -12.03
N GLY A 2 25.98 59.31 -11.42
CA GLY A 2 25.26 58.22 -12.07
C GLY A 2 24.27 58.73 -13.12
N LYS A 3 24.11 57.98 -14.21
CA LYS A 3 22.95 58.08 -15.11
C LYS A 3 22.47 56.68 -15.48
N TYR A 4 21.18 56.48 -15.29
CA TYR A 4 20.43 55.23 -15.42
C TYR A 4 20.16 54.86 -16.88
N PHE A 5 20.08 53.56 -17.16
CA PHE A 5 19.50 53.01 -18.40
C PHE A 5 17.97 52.96 -18.28
N LYS A 6 17.27 53.38 -19.33
CA LYS A 6 15.82 53.22 -19.49
C LYS A 6 15.59 52.17 -20.58
N VAL A 7 14.89 51.08 -20.26
CA VAL A 7 14.41 50.10 -21.24
C VAL A 7 12.91 50.31 -21.37
N GLU A 8 12.46 50.74 -22.54
CA GLU A 8 11.03 50.77 -22.88
C GLU A 8 10.65 49.49 -23.62
N LEU A 9 9.80 48.68 -22.99
CA LEU A 9 9.11 47.55 -23.62
C LEU A 9 7.78 48.06 -24.20
N PHE A 10 7.64 48.01 -25.52
CA PHE A 10 6.36 48.22 -26.18
C PHE A 10 5.48 46.98 -26.01
N ASN A 11 4.46 47.08 -25.15
CA ASN A 11 3.32 46.18 -25.17
C ASN A 11 2.27 46.74 -26.12
N LYS A 12 1.87 45.97 -27.14
CA LYS A 12 0.60 46.19 -27.84
C LYS A 12 -0.23 44.91 -27.82
N VAL A 13 -1.51 45.14 -27.56
CA VAL A 13 -2.53 44.28 -26.96
C VAL A 13 -3.44 43.65 -28.04
N PHE A 14 -3.76 42.37 -27.80
CA PHE A 14 -4.99 41.60 -28.09
C PHE A 14 -5.49 41.31 -29.52
N GLY A 15 -5.92 40.05 -29.70
CA GLY A 15 -6.86 39.61 -30.72
C GLY A 15 -7.03 38.08 -30.77
N THR A 16 -8.17 37.60 -30.27
CA THR A 16 -8.66 36.20 -30.15
C THR A 16 -8.84 35.44 -31.47
N LEU A 17 -8.55 34.12 -31.49
CA LEU A 17 -9.48 33.00 -31.81
C LEU A 17 -8.74 31.71 -32.28
N LEU A 18 -9.12 30.60 -31.65
CA LEU A 18 -9.36 29.23 -32.16
C LEU A 18 -8.30 28.46 -32.98
N GLU A 19 -8.07 27.22 -32.51
CA GLU A 19 -7.83 25.96 -33.25
C GLU A 19 -6.59 25.82 -34.15
N SER A 20 -5.58 25.07 -33.67
CA SER A 20 -4.84 24.01 -34.39
C SER A 20 -3.50 23.67 -33.70
N PRO A 21 -3.14 22.38 -33.49
CA PRO A 21 -1.86 21.98 -32.93
C PRO A 21 -0.87 21.72 -34.07
N ASN A 22 -0.20 22.76 -34.58
CA ASN A 22 1.10 22.69 -35.27
C ASN A 22 1.47 24.08 -35.79
N SER A 23 2.22 24.84 -35.00
CA SER A 23 2.94 26.01 -35.51
C SER A 23 4.17 26.29 -34.64
N TYR A 24 5.34 26.29 -35.28
CA TYR A 24 6.62 26.67 -34.67
C TYR A 24 6.71 28.20 -34.65
N TYR A 25 6.97 28.79 -33.48
CA TYR A 25 7.27 30.22 -33.39
C TYR A 25 8.73 30.46 -33.79
N VAL A 26 8.95 31.18 -34.89
CA VAL A 26 10.26 31.75 -35.25
C VAL A 26 10.31 33.16 -34.68
N ALA A 27 11.13 33.39 -33.67
CA ALA A 27 11.46 34.74 -33.20
C ALA A 27 12.60 35.29 -34.07
N GLU A 28 12.31 36.22 -34.98
CA GLU A 28 13.36 36.99 -35.67
C GLU A 28 13.94 38.03 -34.72
N ILE A 29 15.21 37.85 -34.35
CA ILE A 29 16.00 38.87 -33.64
C ILE A 29 16.69 39.74 -34.70
N LYS A 30 16.19 40.96 -34.92
CA LYS A 30 16.93 41.98 -35.70
C LYS A 30 17.98 42.64 -34.82
N ILE A 31 19.23 42.22 -34.99
CA ILE A 31 20.40 42.92 -34.41
C ILE A 31 20.76 44.08 -35.34
N THR A 32 20.58 45.31 -34.87
CA THR A 32 21.05 46.51 -35.58
C THR A 32 22.46 46.81 -35.08
N TYR A 33 23.46 46.69 -35.96
CA TYR A 33 24.85 47.03 -35.63
C TYR A 33 25.04 48.55 -35.65
N LEU A 34 25.57 49.11 -34.56
CA LEU A 34 26.17 50.45 -34.57
C LEU A 34 27.62 50.35 -35.05
N VAL A 35 27.92 51.09 -36.12
CA VAL A 35 29.27 51.28 -36.65
C VAL A 35 30.13 51.95 -35.58
N PHE A 36 31.22 51.29 -35.17
CA PHE A 36 32.20 51.85 -34.23
C PHE A 36 33.54 52.13 -34.91
N ASP A 37 34.01 53.34 -34.64
CA ASP A 37 35.19 54.07 -35.09
C ASP A 37 36.53 53.30 -35.02
N GLN A 38 37.44 53.64 -35.93
CA GLN A 38 38.66 52.93 -36.33
C GLN A 38 39.91 53.30 -35.48
N THR A 39 39.93 53.15 -34.15
CA THR A 39 41.19 53.43 -33.41
C THR A 39 41.43 52.58 -32.16
N LEU A 40 41.32 51.24 -32.23
CA LEU A 40 41.90 50.37 -31.18
C LEU A 40 42.19 48.95 -31.72
N LYS A 41 43.35 48.76 -32.37
CA LYS A 41 43.65 47.59 -33.21
C LYS A 41 44.55 46.47 -32.62
N PRO A 42 45.21 46.55 -31.45
CA PRO A 42 45.82 45.35 -30.86
C PRO A 42 45.05 44.77 -29.66
N MET A 43 44.18 45.53 -28.98
CA MET A 43 43.42 45.04 -27.80
C MET A 43 42.08 44.37 -28.14
N ARG A 44 41.66 44.38 -29.42
CA ARG A 44 40.44 43.66 -29.85
C ARG A 44 40.68 42.18 -30.11
N ALA A 45 41.90 41.78 -30.49
CA ALA A 45 42.24 40.37 -30.68
C ALA A 45 42.28 39.60 -29.34
N LEU A 46 42.69 40.26 -28.24
CA LEU A 46 42.81 39.63 -26.93
C LEU A 46 41.45 39.52 -26.19
N ILE A 47 40.53 40.46 -26.41
CA ILE A 47 39.19 40.44 -25.81
C ILE A 47 38.23 39.54 -26.60
N LEU A 48 38.35 39.46 -27.94
CA LEU A 48 37.60 38.47 -28.74
C LEU A 48 38.11 37.04 -28.54
N PHE A 49 39.39 36.85 -28.20
CA PHE A 49 39.91 35.52 -27.84
C PHE A 49 39.56 35.10 -26.40
N MET A 50 39.44 36.05 -25.46
CA MET A 50 38.93 35.75 -24.09
C MET A 50 37.41 35.56 -24.02
N LEU A 51 36.63 36.14 -24.94
CA LEU A 51 35.18 35.92 -25.02
C LEU A 51 34.77 34.68 -25.83
N LEU A 52 35.72 34.01 -26.50
CA LEU A 52 35.50 32.73 -27.19
C LEU A 52 35.76 31.50 -26.31
N ILE A 53 36.29 31.68 -25.09
CA ILE A 53 36.57 30.60 -24.12
C ILE A 53 35.50 30.52 -23.02
N LEU A 54 34.56 31.47 -22.95
CA LEU A 54 33.45 31.49 -21.97
C LEU A 54 32.08 31.22 -22.62
N GLY A 55 32.06 30.25 -23.55
CA GLY A 55 30.87 29.81 -24.27
C GLY A 55 30.72 28.29 -24.28
N LEU A 56 30.88 27.62 -23.14
CA LEU A 56 30.50 26.23 -22.96
C LEU A 56 29.87 26.03 -21.59
N GLU A 57 28.65 26.53 -21.41
CA GLU A 57 27.72 25.90 -20.48
C GLU A 57 26.39 25.68 -21.18
N ALA A 58 26.20 24.45 -21.66
CA ALA A 58 25.08 23.60 -21.30
C ALA A 58 24.93 22.42 -22.29
N PHE A 59 24.67 21.26 -21.71
CA PHE A 59 23.90 20.11 -22.22
C PHE A 59 24.67 18.78 -22.36
N ALA A 60 24.23 17.84 -21.52
CA ALA A 60 24.46 16.39 -21.50
C ALA A 60 25.91 15.92 -21.33
N GLN A 61 26.25 15.39 -20.15
CA GLN A 61 27.33 14.40 -20.06
C GLN A 61 26.87 13.14 -20.79
N ASP A 62 27.02 13.12 -22.12
CA ASP A 62 26.94 11.89 -22.90
C ASP A 62 28.14 11.04 -22.50
N CYS A 63 27.86 9.89 -21.90
CA CYS A 63 28.87 8.99 -21.37
C CYS A 63 29.61 8.26 -22.51
N THR A 64 30.46 8.93 -23.28
CA THR A 64 31.10 8.35 -24.47
C THR A 64 32.37 7.55 -24.17
N ASN A 65 33.01 7.81 -23.02
CA ASN A 65 34.31 7.22 -22.67
C ASN A 65 34.17 6.29 -21.46
N PRO A 66 33.94 4.98 -21.68
CA PRO A 66 33.84 4.03 -20.57
C PRO A 66 35.17 3.89 -19.84
N ILE A 67 35.08 3.60 -18.54
CA ILE A 67 36.26 3.33 -17.72
C ILE A 67 37.00 2.08 -18.19
N ASP A 68 38.33 2.12 -18.05
CA ASP A 68 39.16 0.97 -18.36
C ASP A 68 38.97 -0.17 -17.36
N LYS A 69 39.40 -1.37 -17.75
CA LYS A 69 39.22 -2.59 -16.98
C LYS A 69 39.90 -2.54 -15.59
N SER A 70 41.07 -1.90 -15.48
CA SER A 70 41.81 -1.81 -14.21
C SER A 70 41.07 -0.90 -13.23
N SER A 71 40.67 0.28 -13.69
CA SER A 71 39.89 1.24 -12.89
C SER A 71 38.53 0.68 -12.47
N PHE A 72 37.87 -0.10 -13.35
CA PHE A 72 36.66 -0.82 -12.99
C PHE A 72 36.91 -1.89 -11.91
N GLN A 73 37.95 -2.70 -12.07
CA GLN A 73 38.26 -3.78 -11.13
C GLN A 73 38.59 -3.25 -9.73
N GLU A 74 39.30 -2.13 -9.64
CA GLU A 74 39.57 -1.46 -8.37
C GLU A 74 38.27 -1.03 -7.69
N GLY A 75 37.39 -0.33 -8.41
CA GLY A 75 36.08 0.07 -7.91
C GLY A 75 35.19 -1.11 -7.49
N PHE A 76 35.18 -2.15 -8.31
CA PHE A 76 34.45 -3.38 -8.03
C PHE A 76 34.91 -4.02 -6.72
N ASN A 77 36.22 -4.13 -6.50
CA ASN A 77 36.78 -4.68 -5.26
C ASN A 77 36.38 -3.81 -4.05
N GLN A 78 36.40 -2.47 -4.18
CA GLN A 78 35.97 -1.56 -3.11
C GLN A 78 34.50 -1.74 -2.73
N VAL A 79 33.64 -2.02 -3.70
CA VAL A 79 32.23 -2.36 -3.44
C VAL A 79 32.12 -3.76 -2.82
N ALA A 80 32.83 -4.75 -3.34
CA ALA A 80 32.71 -6.14 -2.95
C ALA A 80 33.04 -6.40 -1.46
N ILE A 81 34.01 -5.66 -0.90
CA ILE A 81 34.45 -5.80 0.50
C ILE A 81 33.45 -5.24 1.53
N GLN A 82 32.41 -4.53 1.09
CA GLN A 82 31.44 -3.92 2.01
C GLN A 82 30.51 -4.97 2.62
N GLY A 83 30.29 -4.90 3.94
CA GLY A 83 29.58 -5.94 4.70
C GLY A 83 28.06 -5.98 4.53
N THR A 84 27.41 -4.93 3.99
CA THR A 84 25.95 -4.88 3.81
C THR A 84 25.57 -4.33 2.44
N ASN A 85 24.38 -4.68 1.93
CA ASN A 85 23.85 -4.14 0.67
C ASN A 85 23.77 -2.60 0.66
N ALA A 86 23.41 -1.99 1.79
CA ALA A 86 23.38 -0.53 1.92
C ALA A 86 24.78 0.09 1.70
N LYS A 87 25.80 -0.43 2.39
CA LYS A 87 27.18 0.07 2.23
C LYS A 87 27.73 -0.21 0.82
N LYS A 88 27.44 -1.39 0.26
CA LYS A 88 27.77 -1.70 -1.14
C LYS A 88 27.16 -0.66 -2.08
N LEU A 89 25.90 -0.30 -1.86
CA LEU A 89 25.16 0.61 -2.73
C LEU A 89 25.73 2.02 -2.63
N ASP A 90 26.00 2.52 -1.43
CA ASP A 90 26.62 3.83 -1.22
C ASP A 90 27.97 3.94 -1.95
N VAL A 91 28.84 2.93 -1.78
CA VAL A 91 30.16 2.90 -2.43
C VAL A 91 30.03 2.77 -3.94
N ALA A 92 29.10 1.96 -4.44
CA ALA A 92 28.87 1.78 -5.87
C ALA A 92 28.32 3.04 -6.54
N LEU A 93 27.36 3.73 -5.92
CA LEU A 93 26.80 4.99 -6.41
C LEU A 93 27.84 6.10 -6.42
N LEU A 94 28.67 6.18 -5.38
CA LEU A 94 29.79 7.11 -5.32
C LEU A 94 30.81 6.82 -6.43
N PHE A 95 31.13 5.54 -6.65
CA PHE A 95 32.08 5.12 -7.66
C PHE A 95 31.65 5.52 -9.07
N ILE A 96 30.36 5.41 -9.41
CA ILE A 96 29.84 5.73 -10.76
C ILE A 96 29.50 7.21 -10.98
N LYS A 97 29.65 8.07 -9.95
CA LYS A 97 29.19 9.47 -9.99
C LYS A 97 29.80 10.29 -11.12
N ASP A 98 31.07 10.04 -11.44
CA ASP A 98 31.85 10.72 -12.48
C ASP A 98 32.38 9.77 -13.57
N LYS A 99 32.15 8.46 -13.43
CA LYS A 99 32.58 7.40 -14.36
C LYS A 99 31.47 6.91 -15.29
N CYS A 100 31.85 6.54 -16.51
CA CYS A 100 30.97 5.89 -17.47
C CYS A 100 31.26 4.39 -17.51
N LEU A 101 30.22 3.57 -17.44
CA LEU A 101 30.35 2.12 -17.45
C LEU A 101 29.79 1.56 -18.77
N VAL A 102 30.29 0.41 -19.22
CA VAL A 102 29.56 -0.39 -20.21
C VAL A 102 28.49 -1.22 -19.51
N SER A 103 27.44 -1.61 -20.23
CA SER A 103 26.30 -2.38 -19.74
C SER A 103 26.76 -3.65 -19.00
N ALA A 104 27.81 -4.32 -19.48
CA ALA A 104 28.37 -5.51 -18.87
C ALA A 104 28.99 -5.22 -17.50
N GLN A 105 29.68 -4.08 -17.35
CA GLN A 105 30.23 -3.61 -16.08
C GLN A 105 29.12 -3.26 -15.09
N VAL A 106 28.01 -2.68 -15.57
CA VAL A 106 26.83 -2.41 -14.74
C VAL A 106 26.21 -3.72 -14.24
N LYS A 107 26.04 -4.72 -15.12
CA LYS A 107 25.55 -6.05 -14.75
C LYS A 107 26.43 -6.70 -13.69
N THR A 108 27.74 -6.73 -13.90
CA THR A 108 28.71 -7.32 -12.97
C THR A 108 28.69 -6.63 -11.61
N MET A 109 28.64 -5.30 -11.58
CA MET A 109 28.55 -4.55 -10.32
C MET A 109 27.20 -4.79 -9.61
N ALA A 110 26.09 -4.88 -10.35
CA ALA A 110 24.77 -5.19 -9.79
C ALA A 110 24.72 -6.57 -9.14
N GLN A 111 25.48 -7.54 -9.64
CA GLN A 111 25.55 -8.89 -9.06
C GLN A 111 26.23 -8.93 -7.68
N LEU A 112 26.91 -7.86 -7.24
CA LEU A 112 27.46 -7.78 -5.87
C LEU A 112 26.39 -7.63 -4.79
N PHE A 113 25.18 -7.24 -5.17
CA PHE A 113 24.04 -7.13 -4.27
C PHE A 113 23.31 -8.47 -4.16
N SER A 114 22.94 -8.85 -2.94
CA SER A 114 22.14 -10.07 -2.70
C SER A 114 20.63 -9.85 -2.85
N GLU A 115 20.17 -8.60 -2.85
CA GLU A 115 18.75 -8.23 -2.95
C GLU A 115 18.46 -7.44 -4.23
N ASP A 116 17.26 -7.55 -4.78
CA ASP A 116 16.92 -6.89 -6.05
C ASP A 116 16.62 -5.38 -5.93
N GLN A 117 16.26 -4.90 -4.75
CA GLN A 117 16.05 -3.46 -4.54
C GLN A 117 17.34 -2.64 -4.76
N PRO A 118 18.50 -2.95 -4.12
CA PRO A 118 19.74 -2.23 -4.41
C PRO A 118 20.23 -2.45 -5.84
N ARG A 119 19.99 -3.61 -6.47
CA ARG A 119 20.23 -3.81 -7.91
C ARG A 119 19.45 -2.81 -8.75
N LEU A 120 18.16 -2.64 -8.46
CA LEU A 120 17.30 -1.71 -9.19
C LEU A 120 17.76 -0.26 -9.04
N ILE A 121 18.10 0.16 -7.82
CA ILE A 121 18.58 1.52 -7.53
C ILE A 121 19.90 1.77 -8.28
N PHE A 122 20.86 0.86 -8.13
CA PHE A 122 22.16 0.96 -8.79
C PHE A 122 21.99 1.00 -10.31
N SER A 123 21.31 0.02 -10.91
CA SER A 123 21.14 -0.09 -12.37
C SER A 123 20.37 1.08 -12.96
N THR A 124 19.33 1.57 -12.28
CA THR A 124 18.59 2.78 -12.73
C THR A 124 19.49 4.01 -12.77
N THR A 125 20.36 4.16 -11.77
CA THR A 125 21.31 5.28 -11.71
C THR A 125 22.41 5.13 -12.74
N ALA A 126 22.94 3.92 -12.89
CA ALA A 126 24.01 3.59 -13.83
C ALA A 126 23.58 3.70 -15.29
N PHE A 127 22.30 3.48 -15.62
CA PHE A 127 21.77 3.63 -16.98
C PHE A 127 22.08 5.00 -17.58
N LYS A 128 21.91 6.07 -16.79
CA LYS A 128 22.20 7.46 -17.23
C LYS A 128 23.68 7.69 -17.54
N ARG A 129 24.55 6.79 -17.08
CA ARG A 129 26.01 6.86 -17.20
C ARG A 129 26.58 5.61 -17.86
N THR A 130 25.75 4.94 -18.66
CA THR A 130 26.14 3.80 -19.47
C THR A 130 26.55 4.28 -20.85
N SER A 131 27.70 3.82 -21.34
CA SER A 131 28.24 4.24 -22.64
C SER A 131 27.61 3.53 -23.83
N ASP A 132 27.05 2.34 -23.62
CA ASP A 132 26.39 1.52 -24.63
C ASP A 132 24.93 1.19 -24.23
N PRO A 133 24.05 2.19 -24.04
CA PRO A 133 22.70 1.99 -23.49
C PRO A 133 21.80 1.09 -24.35
N ALA A 134 22.15 0.88 -25.62
CA ALA A 134 21.48 -0.09 -26.49
C ALA A 134 21.58 -1.54 -25.96
N ASN A 135 22.65 -1.88 -25.24
CA ASN A 135 22.89 -3.22 -24.69
C ASN A 135 22.36 -3.39 -23.26
N PHE A 136 21.76 -2.36 -22.68
CA PHE A 136 21.45 -2.33 -21.25
C PHE A 136 20.43 -3.39 -20.79
N TYR A 137 19.73 -4.04 -21.72
CA TYR A 137 18.87 -5.18 -21.43
C TYR A 137 19.63 -6.33 -20.76
N GLU A 138 20.95 -6.48 -20.99
CA GLU A 138 21.73 -7.55 -20.35
C GLU A 138 21.86 -7.40 -18.83
N VAL A 139 21.66 -6.17 -18.32
CA VAL A 139 21.65 -5.86 -16.88
C VAL A 139 20.42 -6.47 -16.20
N MET A 140 19.35 -6.77 -16.95
CA MET A 140 18.14 -7.40 -16.41
C MET A 140 18.40 -8.81 -15.88
N ASP A 141 19.38 -9.52 -16.45
CA ASP A 141 19.78 -10.85 -15.97
C ASP A 141 20.48 -10.82 -14.61
N ALA A 142 20.85 -9.63 -14.11
CA ALA A 142 21.42 -9.51 -12.76
C ALA A 142 20.35 -9.68 -11.67
N PHE A 143 19.06 -9.61 -12.01
CA PHE A 143 17.95 -9.69 -11.06
C PHE A 143 17.51 -11.13 -10.79
N THR A 144 17.16 -11.40 -9.54
CA THR A 144 16.62 -12.70 -9.13
C THR A 144 15.12 -12.77 -9.36
N ASN A 145 14.41 -11.66 -9.14
CA ASN A 145 12.98 -11.54 -9.37
C ASN A 145 12.68 -10.83 -10.69
N LEU A 146 11.90 -11.50 -11.54
CA LEU A 146 11.44 -10.96 -12.82
C LEU A 146 10.67 -9.64 -12.69
N SER A 147 9.98 -9.41 -11.56
CA SER A 147 9.26 -8.16 -11.29
C SER A 147 10.20 -6.94 -11.21
N TYR A 148 11.42 -7.10 -10.70
CA TYR A 148 12.41 -6.02 -10.65
C TYR A 148 13.08 -5.78 -12.00
N ALA A 149 13.32 -6.84 -12.78
CA ALA A 149 13.77 -6.71 -14.16
C ALA A 149 12.77 -5.91 -15.01
N PHE A 150 11.46 -6.21 -14.90
CA PHE A 150 10.42 -5.42 -15.57
C PHE A 150 10.34 -3.97 -15.08
N ARG A 151 10.50 -3.71 -13.78
CA ARG A 151 10.57 -2.33 -13.27
C ARG A 151 11.75 -1.56 -13.87
N LEU A 152 12.91 -2.19 -14.00
CA LEU A 152 14.06 -1.57 -14.66
C LEU A 152 13.73 -1.28 -16.13
N TYR A 153 13.12 -2.24 -16.85
CA TYR A 153 12.67 -2.08 -18.23
C TYR A 153 11.73 -0.87 -18.39
N ASP A 154 10.72 -0.75 -17.52
CA ASP A 154 9.75 0.34 -17.56
C ASP A 154 10.43 1.70 -17.32
N ILE A 155 11.36 1.76 -16.36
CA ILE A 155 12.09 3.00 -16.03
C ILE A 155 12.97 3.46 -17.19
N ILE A 156 13.71 2.55 -17.83
CA ILE A 156 14.61 2.92 -18.94
C ILE A 156 13.86 3.25 -20.23
N LYS A 157 12.62 2.77 -20.38
CA LYS A 157 11.75 3.07 -21.54
C LYS A 157 10.83 4.27 -21.33
N ALA A 158 10.66 4.74 -20.09
CA ALA A 158 9.80 5.87 -19.80
C ALA A 158 10.30 7.15 -20.51
N PRO A 159 9.42 7.94 -21.15
CA PRO A 159 9.82 9.19 -21.77
C PRO A 159 10.33 10.16 -20.70
N VAL A 160 11.55 10.67 -20.90
CA VAL A 160 12.21 11.60 -19.97
C VAL A 160 11.35 12.87 -19.85
N LYS A 161 10.62 13.02 -18.74
CA LYS A 161 10.07 14.32 -18.35
C LYS A 161 11.20 15.17 -17.81
N LYS A 162 11.53 16.27 -18.50
CA LYS A 162 12.46 17.30 -17.97
C LYS A 162 11.80 17.97 -16.77
N GLU A 163 12.23 17.61 -15.56
CA GLU A 163 11.97 18.42 -14.36
C GLU A 163 12.99 19.57 -14.28
N PRO A 164 12.57 20.79 -13.89
CA PRO A 164 13.43 21.96 -13.83
C PRO A 164 14.48 21.81 -12.72
N ALA A 165 15.73 22.13 -13.05
CA ALA A 165 16.87 22.08 -12.14
C ALA A 165 16.70 23.10 -11.00
N VAL A 166 16.64 22.62 -9.76
CA VAL A 166 16.85 23.44 -8.56
C VAL A 166 18.30 23.30 -8.13
N THR A 167 19.08 24.36 -8.27
CA THR A 167 20.45 24.45 -7.76
C THR A 167 20.42 24.73 -6.25
N VAL A 168 20.74 23.73 -5.42
CA VAL A 168 21.03 23.93 -4.00
C VAL A 168 22.54 23.78 -3.78
N PRO A 169 23.22 24.72 -3.08
CA PRO A 169 24.66 24.65 -2.82
C PRO A 169 25.05 23.41 -1.99
N VAL A 170 26.17 22.81 -2.37
CA VAL A 170 26.71 21.54 -1.85
C VAL A 170 27.20 21.71 -0.40
N ASN A 171 26.39 21.25 0.55
CA ASN A 171 26.85 20.78 1.85
C ASN A 171 27.05 19.25 1.80
N PRO A 172 27.91 18.66 2.67
CA PRO A 172 28.17 17.22 2.67
C PRO A 172 26.86 16.41 2.74
N PRO A 173 26.73 15.26 2.03
CA PRO A 173 25.46 14.60 1.87
C PRO A 173 24.96 14.09 3.23
N LEU A 174 23.87 14.68 3.69
CA LEU A 174 22.99 14.06 4.68
C LEU A 174 22.51 12.69 4.13
N PRO A 175 22.17 11.74 5.01
CA PRO A 175 21.65 10.43 4.61
C PRO A 175 20.53 10.60 3.58
N ILE A 176 20.56 9.84 2.48
CA ILE A 176 19.51 9.87 1.44
C ILE A 176 18.18 9.56 2.11
N GLU A 177 17.38 10.60 2.32
CA GLU A 177 16.08 10.51 2.96
C GLU A 177 15.18 9.64 2.07
N GLN A 178 14.75 8.49 2.59
CA GLN A 178 13.84 7.62 1.86
C GLN A 178 12.53 8.40 1.63
N VAL A 179 12.25 8.79 0.38
CA VAL A 179 11.05 9.57 0.08
C VAL A 179 9.84 8.65 0.03
N LEU A 180 8.87 8.89 0.92
CA LEU A 180 7.59 8.20 0.92
C LEU A 180 6.88 8.36 -0.43
N THR A 181 6.69 7.23 -1.12
CA THR A 181 5.90 7.15 -2.36
C THR A 181 4.90 6.00 -2.25
N PHE A 182 3.78 6.11 -2.98
CA PHE A 182 2.72 5.10 -2.97
C PHE A 182 2.60 4.44 -4.35
N PRO A 183 2.24 3.14 -4.42
CA PRO A 183 1.96 2.47 -5.68
C PRO A 183 0.83 3.15 -6.46
N ARG A 184 0.82 2.98 -7.79
CA ARG A 184 -0.22 3.54 -8.66
C ARG A 184 -1.46 2.64 -8.72
N TYR A 185 -2.08 2.38 -7.56
CA TYR A 185 -3.35 1.66 -7.50
C TYR A 185 -4.52 2.56 -7.89
N ASN A 186 -5.65 1.93 -8.24
CA ASN A 186 -6.91 2.63 -8.30
C ASN A 186 -7.43 2.87 -6.88
N TYR A 187 -7.26 4.10 -6.38
CA TYR A 187 -7.68 4.51 -5.05
C TYR A 187 -9.13 5.03 -5.09
N PRO A 188 -10.00 4.61 -4.14
CA PRO A 188 -11.36 5.15 -4.06
C PRO A 188 -11.38 6.64 -3.72
N SER A 189 -12.52 7.28 -3.95
CA SER A 189 -12.79 8.64 -3.49
C SER A 189 -13.91 8.60 -2.47
N SER A 190 -13.65 9.14 -1.29
CA SER A 190 -14.64 9.29 -0.21
C SER A 190 -15.48 10.57 -0.35
N ILE A 191 -15.23 11.38 -1.40
CA ILE A 191 -15.96 12.61 -1.67
C ILE A 191 -17.44 12.29 -1.85
N ARG A 192 -18.29 12.80 -0.93
CA ARG A 192 -19.74 12.58 -0.87
C ARG A 192 -20.14 11.12 -0.59
N TYR A 193 -19.29 10.33 0.05
CA TYR A 193 -19.63 8.97 0.43
C TYR A 193 -20.81 8.92 1.44
N ALA A 194 -21.83 8.13 1.09
CA ALA A 194 -23.09 8.00 1.84
C ALA A 194 -23.42 6.56 2.26
N GLY A 195 -22.52 5.61 2.00
CA GLY A 195 -22.71 4.20 2.38
C GLY A 195 -22.30 3.89 3.83
N VAL A 196 -21.97 2.63 4.09
CA VAL A 196 -21.56 2.14 5.41
C VAL A 196 -20.23 2.74 5.87
N LYS A 197 -20.25 3.38 7.05
CA LYS A 197 -19.10 4.08 7.63
C LYS A 197 -18.57 3.37 8.87
N GLY A 198 -17.26 3.10 8.89
CA GLY A 198 -16.57 2.59 10.08
C GLY A 198 -16.17 3.68 11.08
N CYS A 199 -16.22 4.95 10.69
CA CYS A 199 -15.97 6.09 11.58
C CYS A 199 -16.85 7.30 11.23
N ASN A 200 -17.12 8.15 12.23
CA ASN A 200 -18.08 9.25 12.12
C ASN A 200 -17.49 10.53 11.47
N GLY A 201 -16.19 10.54 11.15
CA GLY A 201 -15.51 11.68 10.51
C GLY A 201 -15.16 12.83 11.48
N PRO A 202 -14.55 13.91 10.95
CA PRO A 202 -14.17 14.11 9.55
C PRO A 202 -13.02 13.18 9.11
N VAL A 203 -12.98 12.81 7.83
CA VAL A 203 -11.84 12.08 7.23
C VAL A 203 -10.58 12.92 7.38
N ALA A 204 -9.47 12.27 7.75
CA ALA A 204 -8.17 12.90 7.92
C ALA A 204 -7.81 13.71 6.67
N ASN A 205 -7.46 14.98 6.87
CA ASN A 205 -6.97 15.80 5.79
C ASN A 205 -5.57 15.34 5.33
N GLU A 206 -5.08 15.92 4.22
CA GLU A 206 -3.78 15.53 3.64
C GLU A 206 -2.62 15.71 4.64
N GLU A 207 -2.66 16.72 5.52
CA GLU A 207 -1.60 16.95 6.51
C GLU A 207 -1.53 15.82 7.56
N ILE A 208 -2.68 15.49 8.17
CA ILE A 208 -2.79 14.40 9.16
C ILE A 208 -2.38 13.07 8.50
N PHE A 209 -2.90 12.81 7.30
CA PHE A 209 -2.56 11.61 6.55
C PHE A 209 -1.06 11.52 6.26
N ARG A 210 -0.45 12.59 5.74
CA ARG A 210 0.99 12.61 5.41
C ARG A 210 1.87 12.40 6.63
N ARG A 211 1.52 13.02 7.76
CA ARG A 211 2.24 12.82 9.03
C ARG A 211 2.21 11.36 9.45
N THR A 212 1.04 10.74 9.46
CA THR A 212 0.88 9.31 9.80
C THR A 212 1.64 8.42 8.84
N ALA A 213 1.53 8.67 7.53
CA ALA A 213 2.18 7.85 6.53
C ALA A 213 3.72 7.94 6.59
N ASN A 214 4.26 9.15 6.80
CA ASN A 214 5.70 9.32 7.02
C ASN A 214 6.16 8.61 8.31
N ASN A 215 5.42 8.79 9.41
CA ASN A 215 5.74 8.14 10.68
C ASN A 215 5.76 6.62 10.58
N ALA A 216 4.82 6.03 9.83
CA ALA A 216 4.79 4.60 9.56
C ALA A 216 5.95 4.19 8.64
N PHE A 217 6.15 4.91 7.53
CA PHE A 217 7.16 4.57 6.52
C PHE A 217 8.59 4.48 7.09
N TYR A 218 8.95 5.38 8.01
CA TYR A 218 10.27 5.39 8.64
C TYR A 218 10.43 4.38 9.78
N GLN A 219 9.40 3.60 10.14
CA GLN A 219 9.56 2.55 11.15
C GLN A 219 10.43 1.40 10.63
N PRO A 220 11.39 0.92 11.44
CA PRO A 220 12.37 -0.07 11.01
C PRO A 220 11.81 -1.49 10.86
N THR A 221 10.68 -1.80 11.53
CA THR A 221 10.06 -3.12 11.49
C THR A 221 8.58 -3.04 11.15
N GLU A 222 8.03 -4.15 10.63
CA GLU A 222 6.61 -4.23 10.27
C GLU A 222 5.70 -4.17 11.52
N GLU A 223 6.18 -4.65 12.67
CA GLU A 223 5.46 -4.56 13.95
C GLU A 223 5.36 -3.11 14.43
N ALA A 224 6.46 -2.34 14.31
CA ALA A 224 6.46 -0.93 14.65
C ALA A 224 5.55 -0.13 13.70
N LYS A 225 5.53 -0.45 12.40
CA LYS A 225 4.56 0.10 11.43
C LYS A 225 3.12 -0.21 11.81
N GLU A 226 2.83 -1.47 12.17
CA GLU A 226 1.51 -1.89 12.60
C GLU A 226 1.02 -1.03 13.77
N VAL A 227 1.86 -0.85 14.80
CA VAL A 227 1.51 -0.03 15.97
C VAL A 227 1.15 1.40 15.56
N VAL A 228 1.95 2.03 14.68
CA VAL A 228 1.68 3.39 14.20
C VAL A 228 0.36 3.47 13.43
N VAL A 229 0.14 2.55 12.49
CA VAL A 229 -1.06 2.56 11.62
C VAL A 229 -2.32 2.27 12.41
N VAL A 230 -2.29 1.28 13.30
CA VAL A 230 -3.44 0.93 14.16
C VAL A 230 -3.78 2.11 15.07
N ASN A 231 -2.80 2.67 15.80
CA ASN A 231 -3.05 3.78 16.71
C ASN A 231 -3.58 5.03 15.98
N ALA A 232 -3.14 5.27 14.74
CA ALA A 232 -3.66 6.36 13.94
C ALA A 232 -5.15 6.16 13.62
N VAL A 233 -5.56 4.97 13.19
CA VAL A 233 -6.96 4.66 12.85
C VAL A 233 -7.88 4.63 14.10
N GLU A 234 -7.32 4.37 15.28
CA GLU A 234 -8.05 4.51 16.54
C GLU A 234 -8.36 5.97 16.90
N THR A 235 -7.48 6.91 16.51
CA THR A 235 -7.54 8.32 16.91
C THR A 235 -8.09 9.26 15.85
N ALA A 236 -8.02 8.86 14.58
CA ALA A 236 -8.50 9.64 13.45
C ALA A 236 -9.26 8.75 12.45
N CYS A 237 -10.16 9.36 11.70
CA CYS A 237 -10.97 8.68 10.70
C CYS A 237 -10.23 8.71 9.35
N PHE A 238 -9.93 7.55 8.78
CA PHE A 238 -9.25 7.42 7.49
C PHE A 238 -10.21 6.85 6.45
N ASP A 239 -10.15 7.35 5.22
CA ASP A 239 -10.82 6.69 4.11
C ASP A 239 -10.01 5.49 3.57
N PHE A 240 -10.64 4.71 2.71
CA PHE A 240 -10.10 3.47 2.21
C PHE A 240 -8.91 3.72 1.28
N ALA A 241 -8.87 4.86 0.59
CA ALA A 241 -7.71 5.27 -0.19
C ALA A 241 -6.48 5.52 0.69
N GLN A 242 -6.66 6.25 1.80
CA GLN A 242 -5.62 6.48 2.79
C GLN A 242 -5.20 5.18 3.47
N ALA A 243 -6.15 4.32 3.85
CA ALA A 243 -5.87 3.00 4.40
C ALA A 243 -5.02 2.17 3.44
N MET A 244 -5.40 2.06 2.15
CA MET A 244 -4.60 1.37 1.14
C MET A 244 -3.18 1.92 1.02
N LYS A 245 -3.00 3.24 1.08
CA LYS A 245 -1.68 3.89 1.06
C LYS A 245 -0.85 3.52 2.29
N LEU A 246 -1.44 3.55 3.50
CA LEU A 246 -0.77 3.13 4.73
C LEU A 246 -0.37 1.65 4.65
N ILE A 247 -1.27 0.78 4.21
CA ILE A 247 -0.98 -0.65 4.05
C ILE A 247 0.09 -0.90 2.98
N SER A 248 0.21 -0.06 1.95
CA SER A 248 1.26 -0.21 0.95
C SER A 248 2.68 0.05 1.46
N THR A 249 2.83 0.64 2.66
CA THR A 249 4.13 0.84 3.34
C THR A 249 4.71 -0.45 3.93
N PHE A 250 3.89 -1.49 4.07
CA PHE A 250 4.28 -2.81 4.55
C PHE A 250 4.89 -3.63 3.41
N ARG A 251 5.96 -4.36 3.71
CA ARG A 251 6.68 -5.18 2.74
C ARG A 251 6.03 -6.54 2.54
N LEU A 252 5.55 -7.16 3.62
CA LEU A 252 5.03 -8.52 3.60
C LEU A 252 3.52 -8.53 3.37
N GLU A 253 3.04 -9.31 2.40
CA GLU A 253 1.61 -9.37 2.07
C GLU A 253 0.75 -9.96 3.19
N GLU A 254 1.29 -10.93 3.93
CA GLU A 254 0.61 -11.48 5.11
C GLU A 254 0.39 -10.39 6.18
N THR A 255 1.39 -9.53 6.40
CA THR A 255 1.26 -8.39 7.32
C THR A 255 0.29 -7.36 6.79
N LYS A 256 0.31 -7.06 5.48
CA LYS A 256 -0.69 -6.18 4.85
C LYS A 256 -2.10 -6.68 5.13
N LEU A 257 -2.34 -7.99 4.96
CA LEU A 257 -3.66 -8.58 5.19
C LEU A 257 -4.06 -8.47 6.66
N LYS A 258 -3.17 -8.88 7.57
CA LYS A 258 -3.38 -8.80 9.02
C LYS A 258 -3.75 -7.38 9.46
N VAL A 259 -2.98 -6.38 9.04
CA VAL A 259 -3.20 -4.98 9.44
C VAL A 259 -4.44 -4.40 8.77
N LEU A 260 -4.68 -4.71 7.49
CA LEU A 260 -5.88 -4.25 6.77
C LEU A 260 -7.15 -4.79 7.42
N ILE A 261 -7.21 -6.09 7.74
CA ILE A 261 -8.31 -6.72 8.50
C ILE A 261 -8.52 -5.98 9.83
N LYS A 262 -7.45 -5.69 10.55
CA LYS A 262 -7.51 -5.04 11.86
C LYS A 262 -8.07 -3.62 11.81
N ILE A 263 -7.71 -2.82 10.79
CA ILE A 263 -8.16 -1.42 10.69
C ILE A 263 -9.48 -1.25 9.94
N PHE A 264 -9.88 -2.20 9.10
CA PHE A 264 -11.07 -2.12 8.24
C PHE A 264 -12.37 -1.74 8.98
N PRO A 265 -12.66 -2.27 10.19
CA PRO A 265 -13.82 -1.88 10.98
C PRO A 265 -13.98 -0.38 11.22
N ARG A 266 -12.88 0.39 11.15
CA ARG A 266 -12.84 1.82 11.42
C ARG A 266 -12.60 2.68 10.17
N VAL A 267 -12.54 2.09 8.98
CA VAL A 267 -12.37 2.84 7.72
C VAL A 267 -13.68 3.56 7.34
N TYR A 268 -13.58 4.79 6.84
CA TYR A 268 -14.74 5.65 6.59
C TYR A 268 -15.69 5.15 5.50
N ASP A 269 -15.17 4.61 4.40
CA ASP A 269 -15.91 4.21 3.20
C ASP A 269 -15.74 2.71 2.91
N GLN A 270 -16.30 1.88 3.79
CA GLN A 270 -16.00 0.45 3.84
C GLN A 270 -16.42 -0.30 2.57
N GLU A 271 -17.46 0.16 1.87
CA GLU A 271 -17.94 -0.48 0.63
C GLU A 271 -16.94 -0.38 -0.55
N ALA A 272 -15.89 0.44 -0.43
CA ALA A 272 -14.78 0.48 -1.38
C ALA A 272 -13.82 -0.73 -1.25
N TYR A 273 -14.08 -1.67 -0.32
CA TYR A 273 -13.19 -2.78 0.04
C TYR A 273 -12.64 -3.60 -1.14
N ARG A 274 -13.40 -3.72 -2.23
CA ARG A 274 -12.97 -4.49 -3.42
C ARG A 274 -11.67 -3.96 -4.02
N LEU A 275 -11.42 -2.64 -3.91
CA LEU A 275 -10.18 -2.03 -4.40
C LEU A 275 -8.95 -2.46 -3.58
N GLY A 276 -9.14 -2.88 -2.33
CA GLY A 276 -8.07 -3.39 -1.47
C GLY A 276 -7.43 -4.67 -1.99
N ALA A 277 -8.09 -5.42 -2.88
CA ALA A 277 -7.53 -6.57 -3.58
C ALA A 277 -6.22 -6.27 -4.34
N GLN A 278 -6.00 -5.00 -4.73
CA GLN A 278 -4.79 -4.55 -5.42
C GLN A 278 -3.53 -4.56 -4.52
N LEU A 279 -3.71 -4.64 -3.19
CA LEU A 279 -2.60 -4.68 -2.23
C LEU A 279 -1.84 -6.02 -2.23
N PHE A 280 -2.45 -7.05 -2.84
CA PHE A 280 -2.00 -8.44 -2.82
C PHE A 280 -1.74 -8.95 -4.24
N LEU A 281 -0.52 -9.39 -4.49
CA LEU A 281 -0.15 -10.16 -5.66
C LEU A 281 -0.61 -11.62 -5.51
N ASP A 282 -0.56 -12.17 -4.29
CA ASP A 282 -1.03 -13.52 -3.98
C ASP A 282 -2.56 -13.62 -4.09
N THR A 283 -3.03 -14.54 -4.94
CA THR A 283 -4.45 -14.81 -5.16
C THR A 283 -5.17 -15.28 -3.89
N LYS A 284 -4.52 -16.10 -3.04
CA LYS A 284 -5.10 -16.59 -1.80
C LYS A 284 -5.35 -15.45 -0.82
N LEU A 285 -4.38 -14.57 -0.63
CA LEU A 285 -4.53 -13.41 0.27
C LEU A 285 -5.56 -12.42 -0.27
N ARG A 286 -5.65 -12.27 -1.60
CA ARG A 286 -6.72 -11.49 -2.25
C ARG A 286 -8.11 -12.05 -1.96
N GLU A 287 -8.29 -13.36 -2.12
CA GLU A 287 -9.57 -14.03 -1.83
C GLU A 287 -9.91 -13.95 -0.33
N GLU A 288 -8.92 -14.12 0.54
CA GLU A 288 -9.08 -14.01 1.99
C GLU A 288 -9.55 -12.61 2.40
N TRP A 289 -8.94 -11.56 1.85
CA TRP A 289 -9.38 -10.18 2.04
C TRP A 289 -10.83 -9.97 1.58
N LEU A 290 -11.16 -10.37 0.36
CA LEU A 290 -12.49 -10.18 -0.21
C LEU A 290 -13.56 -10.93 0.59
N LYS A 291 -13.25 -12.14 1.05
CA LYS A 291 -14.12 -12.95 1.90
C LYS A 291 -14.34 -12.27 3.25
N TYR A 292 -13.28 -11.84 3.92
CA TYR A 292 -13.38 -11.13 5.20
C TYR A 292 -14.24 -9.87 5.08
N ALA A 293 -13.91 -8.98 4.14
CA ALA A 293 -14.58 -7.67 4.03
C ALA A 293 -16.05 -7.81 3.60
N SER A 294 -16.36 -8.73 2.68
CA SER A 294 -17.75 -9.00 2.30
C SER A 294 -18.57 -9.61 3.43
N PHE A 295 -17.97 -10.49 4.25
CA PHE A 295 -18.62 -11.04 5.44
C PHE A 295 -18.83 -9.97 6.51
N TYR A 296 -17.84 -9.10 6.73
CA TYR A 296 -17.92 -8.01 7.71
C TYR A 296 -19.03 -7.01 7.39
N LEU A 297 -19.22 -6.69 6.10
CA LEU A 297 -20.27 -5.78 5.63
C LEU A 297 -21.59 -6.47 5.30
N ALA A 298 -21.65 -7.80 5.41
CA ALA A 298 -22.92 -8.48 5.28
C ALA A 298 -23.87 -7.91 6.34
N PRO A 299 -25.15 -7.67 5.99
CA PRO A 299 -26.16 -7.42 7.00
C PRO A 299 -26.01 -8.48 8.09
N PRO A 300 -26.16 -8.13 9.38
CA PRO A 300 -26.15 -9.14 10.43
C PRO A 300 -27.05 -10.27 9.97
N ALA A 301 -26.49 -11.49 9.94
CA ALA A 301 -27.25 -12.67 9.50
C ALA A 301 -28.61 -12.58 10.18
N PRO A 302 -29.73 -12.71 9.43
CA PRO A 302 -31.05 -12.56 10.01
C PRO A 302 -31.04 -13.35 11.31
N ALA A 303 -31.36 -12.67 12.41
CA ALA A 303 -31.27 -13.27 13.74
C ALA A 303 -31.91 -14.64 13.61
N CYS A 304 -31.11 -15.69 13.83
CA CYS A 304 -31.62 -17.04 13.80
C CYS A 304 -32.50 -17.13 15.04
N GLU A 305 -33.75 -16.71 14.89
CA GLU A 305 -34.67 -16.43 15.96
C GLU A 305 -36.04 -16.86 15.49
N GLU A 306 -36.53 -17.94 16.09
CA GLU A 306 -37.90 -18.36 15.92
C GLU A 306 -38.83 -17.34 16.59
N SER A 307 -39.80 -16.84 15.83
CA SER A 307 -40.82 -15.93 16.37
C SER A 307 -41.66 -16.66 17.43
N ASP A 308 -42.22 -15.95 18.43
CA ASP A 308 -43.08 -16.60 19.42
C ASP A 308 -44.28 -17.29 18.77
N ALA A 309 -44.82 -16.75 17.69
CA ALA A 309 -45.97 -17.32 16.97
C ALA A 309 -45.62 -18.64 16.26
N ASP A 310 -44.45 -18.70 15.62
CA ASP A 310 -43.99 -19.90 14.93
C ASP A 310 -43.47 -20.95 15.91
N PHE A 311 -42.84 -20.52 17.00
CA PHE A 311 -42.46 -21.39 18.12
C PHE A 311 -43.68 -22.11 18.71
N GLN A 312 -44.83 -21.46 18.87
CA GLN A 312 -46.04 -22.14 19.36
C GLN A 312 -46.48 -23.28 18.43
N LYS A 313 -46.32 -23.13 17.10
CA LYS A 313 -46.62 -24.20 16.14
C LYS A 313 -45.65 -25.36 16.30
N VAL A 314 -44.37 -25.07 16.51
CA VAL A 314 -43.33 -26.07 16.79
C VAL A 314 -43.61 -26.80 18.11
N LEU A 315 -43.88 -26.07 19.19
CA LEU A 315 -44.14 -26.62 20.51
C LEU A 315 -45.34 -27.56 20.48
N LYS A 316 -46.41 -27.19 19.77
CA LYS A 316 -47.58 -28.06 19.58
C LYS A 316 -47.20 -29.39 18.91
N LYS A 317 -46.37 -29.37 17.86
CA LYS A 317 -45.90 -30.59 17.19
C LYS A 317 -45.07 -31.49 18.11
N VAL A 318 -44.31 -30.89 19.05
CA VAL A 318 -43.56 -31.63 20.08
C VAL A 318 -44.53 -32.25 21.11
N GLN A 319 -45.52 -31.49 21.57
CA GLN A 319 -46.55 -31.96 22.51
C GLN A 319 -47.41 -33.10 21.93
N ASP A 320 -47.68 -33.07 20.62
CA ASP A 320 -48.43 -34.10 19.90
C ASP A 320 -47.69 -35.46 19.81
N LYS A 321 -46.39 -35.52 20.17
CA LYS A 321 -45.63 -36.77 20.25
C LYS A 321 -45.88 -37.48 21.57
N PHE A 322 -46.07 -38.79 21.53
CA PHE A 322 -46.34 -39.60 22.71
C PHE A 322 -45.07 -39.96 23.49
N PHE A 323 -43.98 -40.24 22.79
CA PHE A 323 -42.75 -40.70 23.41
C PHE A 323 -41.63 -39.65 23.39
N ASP A 324 -40.86 -39.59 24.47
CA ASP A 324 -39.74 -38.63 24.60
C ASP A 324 -38.69 -38.76 23.48
N HIS A 325 -38.43 -39.96 22.97
CA HIS A 325 -37.48 -40.14 21.88
C HIS A 325 -37.96 -39.50 20.57
N GLU A 326 -39.27 -39.51 20.30
CA GLU A 326 -39.86 -38.83 19.15
C GLU A 326 -39.82 -37.31 19.32
N ARG A 327 -40.07 -36.82 20.54
CA ARG A 327 -39.93 -35.40 20.90
C ARG A 327 -38.51 -34.92 20.64
N ILE A 328 -37.52 -35.63 21.18
CA ILE A 328 -36.09 -35.32 21.00
C ILE A 328 -35.70 -35.35 19.53
N SER A 329 -36.06 -36.41 18.79
CA SER A 329 -35.73 -36.53 17.36
C SER A 329 -36.34 -35.41 16.52
N LEU A 330 -37.58 -35.00 16.83
CA LEU A 330 -38.22 -33.86 16.16
C LEU A 330 -37.50 -32.55 16.48
N ILE A 331 -37.16 -32.29 17.75
CA ILE A 331 -36.43 -31.08 18.15
C ILE A 331 -35.06 -31.02 17.46
N GLU A 332 -34.32 -32.13 17.40
CA GLU A 332 -33.03 -32.20 16.71
C GLU A 332 -33.17 -31.92 15.21
N THR A 333 -34.22 -32.45 14.58
CA THR A 333 -34.50 -32.22 13.15
C THR A 333 -34.82 -30.75 12.89
N LEU A 334 -35.66 -30.13 13.73
CA LEU A 334 -36.01 -28.73 13.61
C LEU A 334 -34.82 -27.80 13.89
N ALA A 335 -33.89 -28.20 14.75
CA ALA A 335 -32.68 -27.42 15.02
C ALA A 335 -31.70 -27.38 13.83
N ILE A 336 -31.96 -28.09 12.74
CA ILE A 336 -31.17 -27.98 11.51
C ILE A 336 -31.34 -26.59 10.90
N ASP A 337 -32.58 -26.12 10.77
CA ASP A 337 -32.99 -24.89 10.09
C ASP A 337 -33.66 -23.85 11.00
N HIS A 338 -34.08 -24.22 12.21
CA HIS A 338 -34.61 -23.32 13.23
C HIS A 338 -33.60 -23.01 14.35
N CYS A 339 -33.81 -21.88 15.00
CA CYS A 339 -33.03 -21.47 16.17
C CYS A 339 -33.95 -21.02 17.31
N PHE A 340 -33.65 -21.53 18.50
CA PHE A 340 -34.52 -21.38 19.66
C PHE A 340 -33.80 -20.60 20.76
N LYS A 341 -34.47 -19.56 21.27
CA LYS A 341 -33.98 -18.86 22.46
C LYS A 341 -33.97 -19.77 23.68
N VAL A 342 -33.18 -19.44 24.68
CA VAL A 342 -33.13 -20.17 25.96
C VAL A 342 -34.52 -20.41 26.56
N SER A 343 -35.40 -19.40 26.52
CA SER A 343 -36.78 -19.52 27.01
C SER A 343 -37.63 -20.52 26.21
N GLN A 344 -37.39 -20.65 24.91
CA GLN A 344 -38.08 -21.58 24.01
C GLN A 344 -37.53 -23.01 24.19
N ILE A 345 -36.20 -23.15 24.30
CA ILE A 345 -35.54 -24.42 24.62
C ILE A 345 -36.09 -24.96 25.95
N LYS A 346 -36.17 -24.12 26.98
CA LYS A 346 -36.72 -24.49 28.30
C LYS A 346 -38.15 -25.04 28.19
N LYS A 347 -39.02 -24.42 27.39
CA LYS A 347 -40.40 -24.89 27.16
C LYS A 347 -40.46 -26.23 26.43
N MET A 348 -39.63 -26.46 25.42
CA MET A 348 -39.57 -27.79 24.77
C MET A 348 -39.00 -28.84 25.72
N PHE A 349 -38.07 -28.44 26.58
CA PHE A 349 -37.40 -29.31 27.53
C PHE A 349 -38.30 -29.78 28.67
N THR A 350 -39.28 -28.99 29.07
CA THR A 350 -40.32 -29.40 30.02
C THR A 350 -41.26 -30.47 29.47
N GLU A 351 -41.37 -30.60 28.15
CA GLU A 351 -42.15 -31.66 27.50
C GLU A 351 -41.42 -33.01 27.47
N ILE A 352 -40.13 -33.07 27.86
CA ILE A 352 -39.37 -34.33 27.89
C ILE A 352 -39.40 -34.88 29.31
N SER A 353 -39.94 -36.08 29.50
CA SER A 353 -40.11 -36.70 30.83
C SER A 353 -38.82 -37.38 31.32
N GLN A 354 -38.06 -38.00 30.42
CA GLN A 354 -36.84 -38.75 30.72
C GLN A 354 -35.63 -37.84 30.91
N ALA A 355 -35.06 -37.88 32.12
CA ALA A 355 -33.89 -37.08 32.49
C ALA A 355 -32.62 -37.44 31.68
N ALA A 356 -32.37 -38.73 31.43
CA ALA A 356 -31.07 -39.22 30.95
C ALA A 356 -30.63 -38.75 29.54
N ARG A 357 -31.54 -38.18 28.72
CA ARG A 357 -31.22 -37.72 27.34
C ARG A 357 -31.17 -36.21 27.20
N LYS A 358 -31.48 -35.50 28.28
CA LYS A 358 -31.59 -34.05 28.32
C LYS A 358 -30.24 -33.32 28.12
N PRO A 359 -29.12 -33.75 28.73
CA PRO A 359 -27.83 -33.06 28.56
C PRO A 359 -27.35 -33.05 27.11
N ASP A 360 -27.49 -34.17 26.40
CA ASP A 360 -27.03 -34.29 25.02
C ASP A 360 -27.84 -33.45 24.04
N LEU A 361 -29.16 -33.37 24.24
CA LEU A 361 -30.01 -32.46 23.49
C LEU A 361 -29.58 -30.99 23.72
N LEU A 362 -29.33 -30.59 24.97
CA LEU A 362 -28.87 -29.24 25.28
C LEU A 362 -27.50 -28.93 24.66
N LYS A 363 -26.56 -29.87 24.59
CA LYS A 363 -25.30 -29.63 23.87
C LYS A 363 -25.52 -29.42 22.37
N LYS A 364 -26.40 -30.22 21.74
CA LYS A 364 -26.73 -30.10 20.31
C LYS A 364 -27.40 -28.77 19.97
N LEU A 365 -28.28 -28.27 20.84
CA LEU A 365 -29.01 -27.01 20.62
C LEU A 365 -28.16 -25.76 20.87
N TYR A 366 -27.01 -25.88 21.54
CA TYR A 366 -26.19 -24.72 21.92
C TYR A 366 -25.78 -23.87 20.71
N ASP A 367 -25.27 -24.50 19.66
CA ASP A 367 -24.79 -23.77 18.47
C ASP A 367 -25.94 -23.05 17.73
N LYS A 368 -27.18 -23.54 17.93
CA LYS A 368 -28.45 -23.05 17.36
C LYS A 368 -29.24 -22.10 18.28
N CYS A 369 -28.65 -21.70 19.40
CA CYS A 369 -29.26 -20.73 20.30
C CYS A 369 -28.75 -19.32 19.99
N PRO A 370 -29.62 -18.34 19.69
CA PRO A 370 -29.20 -16.97 19.42
C PRO A 370 -28.76 -16.22 20.68
N ASP A 371 -29.31 -16.55 21.85
CA ASP A 371 -29.02 -15.89 23.13
C ASP A 371 -28.13 -16.73 24.06
N LYS A 372 -27.00 -17.24 23.52
CA LYS A 372 -26.01 -18.10 24.22
C LYS A 372 -25.55 -17.56 25.57
N LYS A 373 -25.52 -16.23 25.76
CA LYS A 373 -25.18 -15.60 27.05
C LYS A 373 -26.10 -16.03 28.19
N ASN A 374 -27.33 -16.43 27.89
CA ASN A 374 -28.33 -16.88 28.86
C ASN A 374 -28.35 -18.41 29.05
N TYR A 375 -27.51 -19.17 28.32
CA TYR A 375 -27.63 -20.64 28.24
C TYR A 375 -27.41 -21.33 29.60
N TYR A 376 -26.70 -20.68 30.51
CA TYR A 376 -26.49 -21.15 31.88
C TYR A 376 -27.80 -21.34 32.65
N LEU A 377 -28.89 -20.66 32.27
CA LEU A 377 -30.20 -20.79 32.91
C LEU A 377 -30.84 -22.18 32.71
N LEU A 378 -30.37 -22.96 31.72
CA LEU A 378 -30.84 -24.32 31.45
C LEU A 378 -30.16 -25.37 32.37
N VAL A 379 -29.10 -24.98 33.07
CA VAL A 379 -28.37 -25.87 34.00
C VAL A 379 -29.28 -26.30 35.15
N ASP A 380 -30.13 -25.40 35.65
CA ASP A 380 -31.02 -25.69 36.77
C ASP A 380 -32.18 -26.63 36.40
N ASP A 381 -32.43 -26.82 35.10
CA ASP A 381 -33.48 -27.72 34.59
C ASP A 381 -33.01 -29.20 34.53
N LEU A 382 -31.72 -29.46 34.74
CA LEU A 382 -31.17 -30.81 34.87
C LEU A 382 -31.35 -31.35 36.29
N ILE A 383 -31.58 -32.66 36.41
CA ILE A 383 -31.86 -33.29 37.72
C ILE A 383 -30.56 -33.69 38.43
N PHE A 384 -29.63 -34.33 37.70
CA PHE A 384 -28.44 -34.90 38.31
C PHE A 384 -27.29 -33.90 38.34
N GLN A 385 -26.58 -33.83 39.47
CA GLN A 385 -25.44 -32.91 39.63
C GLN A 385 -24.33 -33.15 38.60
N SER A 386 -24.08 -34.41 38.22
CA SER A 386 -23.12 -34.77 37.19
C SER A 386 -23.45 -34.14 35.83
N GLU A 387 -24.72 -34.13 35.45
CA GLU A 387 -25.21 -33.53 34.20
C GLU A 387 -25.08 -31.99 34.23
N LYS A 388 -25.35 -31.38 35.40
CA LYS A 388 -25.17 -29.93 35.61
C LYS A 388 -23.73 -29.51 35.39
N GLU A 389 -22.79 -30.22 36.00
CA GLU A 389 -21.36 -29.93 35.86
C GLU A 389 -20.86 -30.19 34.43
N GLU A 390 -21.37 -31.24 33.78
CA GLU A 390 -21.06 -31.51 32.38
C GLU A 390 -21.51 -30.38 31.45
N LEU A 391 -22.76 -29.89 31.59
CA LEU A 391 -23.26 -28.80 30.78
C LEU A 391 -22.51 -27.48 31.06
N LYS A 392 -22.21 -27.17 32.34
CA LYS A 392 -21.38 -26.00 32.69
C LYS A 392 -20.00 -26.07 32.04
N SER A 393 -19.36 -27.24 32.09
CA SER A 393 -18.05 -27.47 31.46
C SER A 393 -18.11 -27.27 29.94
N PHE A 394 -19.16 -27.79 29.30
CA PHE A 394 -19.40 -27.59 27.87
C PHE A 394 -19.63 -26.12 27.49
N ILE A 395 -20.46 -25.38 28.25
CA ILE A 395 -20.69 -23.94 28.00
C ILE A 395 -19.35 -23.17 28.12
N LYS A 396 -18.55 -23.49 29.14
CA LYS A 396 -17.25 -22.86 29.37
C LYS A 396 -16.26 -23.13 28.24
N SER A 397 -16.21 -24.36 27.70
CA SER A 397 -15.30 -24.71 26.60
C SER A 397 -15.67 -23.99 25.29
N LYS A 398 -16.94 -23.65 25.09
CA LYS A 398 -17.43 -22.90 23.93
C LYS A 398 -17.24 -21.38 24.03
N GLY A 399 -17.08 -20.82 25.23
CA GLY A 399 -16.92 -19.38 25.47
C GLY A 399 -15.47 -18.85 25.41
N ASN A 400 -14.48 -19.74 25.24
CA ASN A 400 -13.05 -19.40 25.21
C ASN A 400 -12.47 -19.25 23.78
N ASN A 401 -13.30 -19.17 22.75
CA ASN A 401 -12.89 -18.96 21.35
C ASN A 401 -13.36 -17.61 20.80
#